data_AF-A0A8I1U2F8-F1
#
_entry.id   AF-A0A8I1U2F8-F1
#
_cell.length_a   1.000
_cell.length_b   1.000
_cell.length_c   1.000
_cell.angle_alpha   90.00
_cell.angle_beta   90.00
_cell.angle_gamma   90.00
#
_symmetry.space_group_name_H-M   'P 1'
#
loop_
_entity.id
_entity.type
_entity.pdbx_description
1 polymer ?
#
loop_
_entity_poly.entity_id
_entity_poly.type
_entity_poly.pdbx_seq_one_letter_code
_entity_poly.pdbx_strand_id
1 'polypeptide(L)' 'MSNDIHFEKSIGELEEIVRQLEKGELSLEDSLQQFEKGIGLARQCQTLLQKAEQKIEMLTTAQSLMEIYSDEESCNE' A
#
# COMPACT_ATOMS: atom_id res chain seq x y z
N MET A 1 7.87 -6.44 7.74
CA MET A 1 8.64 -5.74 8.79
C MET A 1 9.19 -4.40 8.31
N SER A 2 10.05 -4.29 7.30
CA SER A 2 10.52 -2.95 6.83
C SER A 2 9.45 -2.13 6.08
N ASN A 3 8.58 -2.76 5.28
CA ASN A 3 7.55 -2.02 4.52
C ASN A 3 6.40 -1.51 5.41
N ASP A 4 6.07 -2.22 6.48
CA ASP A 4 4.99 -1.84 7.40
C ASP A 4 5.37 -0.57 8.17
N ILE A 5 6.61 -0.51 8.67
CA ILE A 5 7.17 0.68 9.33
C ILE A 5 7.21 1.88 8.37
N HIS A 6 7.55 1.63 7.09
CA HIS A 6 7.53 2.69 6.07
C HIS A 6 6.11 3.18 5.77
N PHE A 7 5.13 2.29 5.71
CA PHE A 7 3.73 2.66 5.49
C PHE A 7 3.15 3.47 6.66
N GLU A 8 3.33 2.99 7.90
CA GLU A 8 2.86 3.70 9.11
C GLU A 8 3.50 5.07 9.25
N LYS A 9 4.78 5.21 8.88
CA LYS A 9 5.44 6.51 8.87
C LYS A 9 4.86 7.43 7.80
N SER A 10 4.70 6.95 6.57
CA SER A 10 4.17 7.76 5.46
C SER A 10 2.73 8.20 5.70
N ILE A 11 1.89 7.35 6.30
CA ILE A 11 0.51 7.73 6.64
C ILE A 11 0.48 8.74 7.79
N GLY A 12 1.32 8.57 8.82
CA GLY A 12 1.43 9.53 9.91
C GLY A 12 1.92 10.91 9.44
N GLU A 13 2.89 10.96 8.52
CA GLU A 13 3.31 12.22 7.90
C GLU A 13 2.18 12.87 7.07
N LEU A 14 1.38 12.07 6.36
CA LEU A 14 0.24 12.58 5.59
C LEU A 14 -0.84 13.18 6.50
N GLU A 15 -1.16 12.53 7.62
CA GLU A 15 -2.13 13.04 8.60
C GLU A 15 -1.69 14.37 9.21
N GLU A 16 -0.39 14.53 9.49
CA GLU A 16 0.13 15.79 10.01
C GLU A 16 0.06 16.91 8.96
N ILE A 17 0.36 16.61 7.69
CA ILE A 17 0.22 17.56 6.58
C ILE A 17 -1.22 18.04 6.46
N VAL A 18 -2.18 17.10 6.46
CA VAL A 18 -3.62 17.44 6.37
C VAL A 18 -4.01 18.33 7.55
N ARG A 19 -3.59 17.98 8.76
CA ARG A 19 -3.87 18.76 9.97
C ARG A 19 -3.30 20.19 9.88
N GLN A 20 -2.11 20.36 9.32
CA GLN A 20 -1.52 21.70 9.15
C GLN A 20 -2.25 22.52 8.08
N LEU A 21 -2.67 21.90 6.99
CA LEU A 21 -3.47 22.54 5.95
C LEU A 21 -4.86 22.96 6.47
N GLU A 22 -5.50 22.13 7.29
CA GLU A 22 -6.81 22.41 7.90
C GLU A 22 -6.76 23.55 8.93
N LYS A 23 -5.63 23.70 9.64
CA LYS A 23 -5.43 24.82 10.59
C LYS A 23 -5.41 26.18 9.88
N GLY A 24 -4.97 26.24 8.62
CA GLY A 24 -4.94 27.47 7.83
C GLY A 24 -3.95 28.53 8.32
N GLU A 25 -2.99 28.17 9.17
CA GLU A 25 -1.94 29.06 9.69
C GLU A 25 -0.74 29.20 8.74
N LEU A 26 -0.70 28.40 7.68
CA LEU A 26 0.39 28.36 6.70
C LEU A 26 0.26 29.48 5.67
N SER A 27 1.40 29.98 5.20
CA SER A 27 1.41 30.85 4.03
C SER A 27 0.94 30.11 2.78
N LEU A 28 0.59 30.83 1.71
CA LEU A 28 0.19 30.22 0.44
C LEU A 28 1.30 29.31 -0.12
N GLU A 29 2.55 29.74 -0.03
CA GLU A 29 3.70 29.01 -0.55
C GLU A 29 3.97 27.74 0.27
N ASP A 30 3.89 27.84 1.60
CA ASP A 30 4.00 26.69 2.49
C ASP A 30 2.85 25.70 2.29
N SER A 31 1.63 26.20 2.10
CA SER A 31 0.44 25.38 1.84
C SER A 31 0.60 24.57 0.55
N LEU A 32 1.16 25.20 -0.49
CA LEU A 32 1.45 24.52 -1.76
C LEU A 32 2.53 23.44 -1.59
N GLN A 33 3.61 23.73 -0.85
CA GLN A 33 4.65 22.73 -0.56
C GLN A 33 4.10 21.54 0.24
N GLN A 34 3.32 21.80 1.28
CA GLN A 34 2.70 20.76 2.10
C GLN A 34 1.73 19.91 1.28
N PHE A 35 0.95 20.55 0.41
CA PHE A 35 0.04 19.86 -0.49
C PHE A 35 0.79 18.93 -1.48
N GLU A 36 1.86 19.42 -2.11
CA GLU A 36 2.68 18.61 -3.02
C GLU A 36 3.31 17.40 -2.29
N LYS A 37 3.83 17.63 -1.07
CA LYS A 37 4.37 16.57 -0.22
C LYS A 37 3.28 15.54 0.14
N GLY A 38 2.07 16.01 0.49
CA GLY A 38 0.93 15.16 0.80
C GLY A 38 0.52 14.27 -0.39
N ILE A 39 0.45 14.82 -1.59
CA ILE A 39 0.18 14.04 -2.82
C ILE A 39 1.26 12.98 -3.05
N GLY A 40 2.53 13.32 -2.82
CA GLY A 40 3.65 12.38 -2.93
C GLY A 40 3.52 11.20 -1.96
N LEU A 41 3.23 11.48 -0.68
CA LEU A 41 3.03 10.46 0.34
C LEU A 41 1.82 9.57 0.04
N ALA A 42 0.69 10.16 -0.37
CA ALA A 42 -0.50 9.40 -0.74
C ALA A 42 -0.23 8.41 -1.88
N ARG A 43 0.49 8.82 -2.93
CA ARG A 43 0.89 7.94 -4.03
C ARG A 43 1.81 6.80 -3.57
N GLN A 44 2.74 7.09 -2.67
CA GLN A 44 3.62 6.07 -2.11
C GLN A 44 2.83 5.02 -1.32
N CYS A 45 1.91 5.45 -0.45
CA CYS A 45 1.03 4.57 0.31
C CYS A 45 0.20 3.68 -0.63
N GLN A 46 -0.39 4.25 -1.68
CA GLN A 46 -1.15 3.48 -2.65
C GLN A 46 -0.30 2.43 -3.39
N THR A 47 0.92 2.79 -3.76
CA THR A 47 1.86 1.85 -4.39
C THR A 47 2.24 0.69 -3.47
N LEU A 48 2.43 0.97 -2.17
CA LEU A 48 2.73 -0.06 -1.17
C LEU A 48 1.54 -1.02 -1.00
N LEU A 49 0.33 -0.48 -0.90
CA LEU A 49 -0.90 -1.28 -0.80
C LEU A 49 -1.10 -2.17 -2.03
N GLN A 50 -0.92 -1.63 -3.24
CA GLN A 50 -1.01 -2.43 -4.47
C GLN A 50 -0.01 -3.58 -4.50
N LYS A 51 1.24 -3.35 -4.07
CA LYS A 51 2.24 -4.43 -3.98
C LYS A 51 1.85 -5.49 -2.96
N ALA A 52 1.26 -5.10 -1.84
CA ALA A 52 0.77 -6.03 -0.84
C ALA A 52 -0.39 -6.88 -1.39
N GLU A 53 -1.35 -6.24 -2.07
CA GLU A 53 -2.49 -6.88 -2.71
C GLU A 53 -2.03 -7.89 -3.78
N GLN A 54 -1.14 -7.49 -4.69
CA GLN A 54 -0.56 -8.40 -5.70
C GLN A 54 0.13 -9.61 -5.06
N LYS A 55 0.85 -9.39 -3.95
CA LYS A 55 1.52 -10.49 -3.24
C LYS A 55 0.50 -11.46 -2.64
N ILE A 56 -0.61 -10.97 -2.10
CA ILE A 56 -1.71 -11.81 -1.60
C ILE A 56 -2.32 -12.60 -2.75
N GLU A 57 -2.63 -11.94 -3.87
CA GLU A 57 -3.21 -12.57 -5.05
C GLU A 57 -2.32 -13.70 -5.60
N MET A 58 -1.01 -13.47 -5.69
CA MET A 58 -0.04 -14.48 -6.13
C MET A 58 -0.01 -15.68 -5.17
N LEU A 59 -0.03 -15.45 -3.86
CA LEU A 59 -0.01 -16.52 -2.86
C LEU A 59 -1.30 -17.34 -2.90
N THR A 60 -2.45 -16.68 -2.99
CA THR A 60 -3.76 -17.35 -3.09
C THR A 60 -3.87 -18.14 -4.39
N THR A 61 -3.47 -17.57 -5.52
CA THR A 61 -3.49 -18.25 -6.82
C THR A 61 -2.54 -19.46 -6.84
N ALA A 62 -1.33 -19.31 -6.28
CA ALA A 62 -0.38 -20.41 -6.17
C ALA A 62 -0.92 -21.54 -5.28
N GLN A 63 -1.62 -21.22 -4.20
CA GLN A 63 -2.27 -22.19 -3.33
C GLN A 63 -3.41 -22.92 -4.07
N SER A 64 -4.27 -22.19 -4.80
CA SER A 64 -5.35 -22.80 -5.59
C SER A 64 -4.84 -23.68 -6.72
N LEU A 65 -3.71 -23.32 -7.36
CA LEU A 65 -3.08 -24.18 -8.38
C LEU A 65 -2.53 -25.47 -7.77
N MET A 66 -2.03 -25.45 -6.53
CA MET A 66 -1.49 -26.63 -5.86
C MET A 66 -2.57 -27.68 -5.53
N GLU A 67 -3.81 -27.25 -5.32
CA GLU A 67 -4.96 -28.14 -5.04
C GLU A 67 -5.49 -28.85 -6.31
N ILE A 68 -5.23 -28.30 -7.50
CA ILE A 68 -5.71 -28.86 -8.78
C ILE A 68 -4.82 -30.01 -9.28
N TYR A 69 -3.54 -30.04 -8.91
CA TYR A 69 -2.59 -31.08 -9.34
C TYR A 69 -2.56 -32.34 -8.45
N SER A 70 -3.40 -32.41 -7.42
CA SER A 70 -3.47 -33.57 -6.51
C SER A 70 -4.43 -34.70 -6.97
N ASP A 71 -5.24 -34.49 -8.01
CA ASP A 71 -6.30 -35.44 -8.41
C ASP A 71 -5.98 -36.33 -9.64
N GLU A 72 -4.84 -36.15 -10.34
CA GLU A 72 -4.55 -36.90 -11.59
C GLU A 72 -3.70 -38.18 -11.44
N GLU A 73 -3.32 -38.61 -10.22
CA GLU A 73 -2.71 -39.94 -9.99
C GLU A 73 -3.67 -40.95 -9.33
N SER A 74 -4.83 -41.21 -9.94
CA SER A 74 -5.73 -42.30 -9.46
C SER A 74 -6.45 -43.11 -10.54
N CYS A 75 -6.13 -42.93 -11.83
CA CYS A 75 -6.66 -43.79 -12.90
C CYS A 75 -5.54 -44.34 -13.79
N ASN A 76 -4.68 -45.17 -13.21
CA ASN A 76 -3.86 -46.13 -13.95
C ASN A 76 -4.01 -47.51 -13.27
N GLU A 77 -5.12 -48.18 -13.56
CA GLU A 77 -5.24 -49.63 -13.57
C GLU A 77 -6.35 -50.06 -14.54
#